data_AF-A0A3E2B3U5-F1
#
_entry.id   AF-A0A3E2B3U5-F1
#
_cell.length_a   1.000
_cell.length_b   1.000
_cell.length_c   1.000
_cell.angle_alpha   90.00
_cell.angle_beta   90.00
_cell.angle_gamma   90.00
#
_symmetry.space_group_name_H-M   'P 1'
#
loop_
_entity.id
_entity.type
_entity.pdbx_description
1 polymer ?
#
loop_
_entity_poly.entity_id
_entity_poly.type
_entity_poly.pdbx_seq_one_letter_code
_entity_poly.pdbx_strand_id
1 'polypeptide(L)'
;MAKVKVEMPEEFLRKLSLLGSKTDEIAGRVLEAGGEVVLAKVRSNLSSVIGSGTKYDSRSTGELERSLGLTPPLVDRDGNHNIKVGFAEPRSDGGSNAMLANIIEYGKNGQPAKPFLKPAQTSSRKACTSAMIRKLEEEVEKL
;
A
#
# COMPACT_ATOMS: atom_id res chain seq x y z
N MET A 1 26.42 -44.05 23.09
CA MET A 1 26.20 -42.97 22.09
C MET A 1 26.67 -41.67 22.70
N ALA A 2 27.62 -40.97 22.08
CA ALA A 2 28.00 -39.63 22.52
C ALA A 2 26.91 -38.64 22.10
N LYS A 3 26.42 -37.83 23.06
CA LYS A 3 25.50 -36.71 22.80
C LYS A 3 26.32 -35.42 22.88
N VAL A 4 26.23 -34.60 21.84
CA VAL A 4 26.74 -33.22 21.84
C VAL A 4 25.54 -32.29 21.99
N LYS A 5 25.62 -31.33 22.93
CA LYS A 5 24.65 -30.26 23.13
C LYS A 5 25.32 -28.96 22.71
N VAL A 6 24.75 -28.28 21.70
CA VAL A 6 25.17 -26.95 21.28
C VAL A 6 24.08 -25.99 21.71
N GLU A 7 24.40 -25.03 22.56
CA GLU A 7 23.47 -24.00 23.02
C GLU A 7 23.70 -22.72 22.20
N MET A 8 22.63 -22.17 21.66
CA MET A 8 22.71 -20.87 20.97
C MET A 8 22.92 -19.75 22.00
N PRO A 9 23.59 -18.65 21.63
CA PRO A 9 23.74 -17.50 22.51
C PRO A 9 22.37 -17.04 23.04
N GLU A 10 22.28 -16.78 24.34
CA GLU A 10 21.01 -16.42 24.99
C GLU A 10 20.37 -15.17 24.38
N GLU A 11 21.19 -14.19 23.97
CA GLU A 11 20.73 -12.97 23.31
C GLU A 11 20.05 -13.28 21.96
N PHE A 12 20.61 -14.23 21.19
CA PHE A 12 20.05 -14.64 19.92
C PHE A 12 18.71 -15.37 20.11
N LEU A 13 18.62 -16.27 21.09
CA LEU A 13 17.37 -16.95 21.44
C LEU A 13 16.28 -15.96 21.88
N ARG A 14 16.66 -14.94 22.67
CA ARG A 14 15.75 -13.88 23.11
C ARG A 14 15.25 -13.06 21.94
N LYS A 15 16.13 -12.62 21.04
CA LYS A 15 15.77 -11.87 19.82
C LYS A 15 14.84 -12.68 18.92
N LEU A 16 15.13 -13.96 18.69
CA LEU A 16 14.26 -14.86 17.93
C LEU A 16 12.88 -15.03 18.56
N SER A 17 12.81 -15.19 19.88
CA SER A 17 11.54 -15.31 20.60
C SER A 17 10.72 -14.03 20.52
N LEU A 18 11.35 -12.87 20.72
CA LEU A 18 10.70 -11.56 20.60
C LEU A 18 10.21 -11.30 19.18
N LEU A 19 11.01 -11.63 18.16
CA LEU A 19 10.63 -11.53 16.76
C LEU A 19 9.37 -12.35 16.49
N GLY A 20 9.33 -13.62 16.94
CA GLY A 20 8.15 -14.47 16.83
C GLY A 20 6.90 -13.84 17.45
N SER A 21 7.02 -13.28 18.65
CA SER A 21 5.89 -12.65 19.37
C SER A 21 5.37 -11.35 18.75
N LYS A 22 6.20 -10.66 17.95
CA LYS A 22 5.88 -9.35 17.34
C LYS A 22 5.70 -9.41 15.82
N THR A 23 5.65 -10.62 15.25
CA THR A 23 5.59 -10.82 13.80
C THR A 23 4.48 -10.00 13.15
N ASP A 24 3.26 -10.03 13.72
CA ASP A 24 2.10 -9.34 13.13
C ASP A 24 2.26 -7.81 13.17
N GLU A 25 2.79 -7.27 14.26
CA GLU A 25 3.05 -5.84 14.43
C GLU A 25 4.12 -5.35 13.45
N ILE A 26 5.22 -6.11 13.34
CA ILE A 26 6.33 -5.78 12.43
C ILE A 26 5.87 -5.89 10.98
N ALA A 27 5.14 -6.96 10.62
CA ALA A 27 4.57 -7.14 9.29
C ALA A 27 3.63 -5.99 8.93
N GLY A 28 2.79 -5.55 9.86
CA GLY A 28 1.92 -4.39 9.69
C GLY A 28 2.70 -3.12 9.35
N ARG A 29 3.71 -2.77 10.17
CA ARG A 29 4.56 -1.58 9.95
C ARG A 29 5.32 -1.63 8.64
N VAL A 30 5.83 -2.80 8.27
CA VAL A 30 6.54 -3.01 7.00
C VAL A 30 5.60 -2.80 5.82
N LEU A 31 4.39 -3.35 5.87
CA LEU A 31 3.39 -3.17 4.83
C LEU A 31 2.92 -1.72 4.70
N GLU A 32 2.73 -1.02 5.82
CA GLU A 32 2.40 0.41 5.82
C GLU A 32 3.47 1.23 5.10
N ALA A 33 4.75 1.02 5.43
CA ALA A 33 5.85 1.72 4.78
C ALA A 33 5.90 1.48 3.25
N GLY A 34 5.69 0.24 2.81
CA GLY A 34 5.56 -0.07 1.38
C GLY A 34 4.31 0.56 0.75
N GLY A 35 3.19 0.49 1.46
CA GLY A 35 1.90 1.03 1.04
C GLY A 35 1.93 2.55 0.82
N GLU A 36 2.61 3.29 1.70
CA GLU A 36 2.75 4.75 1.60
C GLU A 36 3.47 5.18 0.32
N VAL A 37 4.51 4.43 -0.08
CA VAL A 37 5.24 4.68 -1.34
C VAL A 37 4.31 4.50 -2.55
N VAL A 38 3.51 3.42 -2.55
CA VAL A 38 2.55 3.16 -3.63
C VAL A 38 1.45 4.22 -3.62
N LEU A 39 0.89 4.55 -2.45
CA LEU A 39 -0.15 5.55 -2.27
C LEU A 39 0.29 6.92 -2.79
N ALA A 40 1.49 7.37 -2.41
CA ALA A 40 2.05 8.65 -2.86
C ALA A 40 2.17 8.68 -4.39
N LYS A 41 2.61 7.58 -5.00
CA LYS A 41 2.73 7.49 -6.46
C LYS A 41 1.38 7.48 -7.16
N VAL A 42 0.40 6.74 -6.62
CA VAL A 42 -0.98 6.72 -7.15
C VAL A 42 -1.58 8.12 -7.05
N ARG A 43 -1.42 8.81 -5.91
CA ARG A 43 -1.92 10.18 -5.71
C ARG A 43 -1.31 11.16 -6.69
N SER A 44 0.01 11.13 -6.87
CA SER A 44 0.73 11.98 -7.83
C SER A 44 0.29 11.74 -9.28
N ASN A 45 0.09 10.48 -9.67
CA ASN A 45 -0.40 10.17 -11.00
C ASN A 45 -1.87 10.63 -11.16
N LEU A 46 -2.72 10.35 -10.16
CA LEU A 46 -4.13 10.73 -10.17
C LEU A 46 -4.31 12.25 -10.30
N SER A 47 -3.57 13.04 -9.53
CA SER A 47 -3.64 14.51 -9.59
C SER A 47 -3.25 15.08 -10.95
N SER A 48 -2.34 14.42 -11.69
CA SER A 48 -1.96 14.83 -13.04
C SER A 48 -3.02 14.54 -14.12
N VAL A 49 -3.90 13.56 -13.89
CA VAL A 49 -4.91 13.13 -14.88
C VAL A 49 -6.31 13.66 -14.59
N ILE A 50 -6.60 14.02 -13.34
CA ILE A 50 -7.88 14.63 -12.96
C ILE A 50 -8.01 16.00 -13.64
N GLY A 51 -9.09 16.19 -14.39
CA GLY A 51 -9.43 17.48 -15.01
C GLY A 51 -8.54 17.91 -16.19
N SER A 52 -7.50 17.15 -16.54
CA SER A 52 -6.69 17.40 -17.73
C SER A 52 -7.33 16.78 -18.97
N GLY A 53 -7.16 17.34 -20.17
CA GLY A 53 -7.61 16.73 -21.43
C GLY A 53 -9.09 16.33 -21.46
N THR A 54 -9.98 17.16 -20.89
CA THR A 54 -11.43 16.98 -20.92
C THR A 54 -12.05 17.79 -22.06
N LYS A 55 -13.13 17.28 -22.67
CA LYS A 55 -13.87 17.99 -23.74
C LYS A 55 -14.54 19.28 -23.24
N TYR A 56 -14.94 19.28 -21.97
CA TYR A 56 -15.54 20.42 -21.28
C TYR A 56 -14.68 20.79 -20.07
N ASP A 57 -14.93 21.96 -19.49
CA ASP A 57 -14.24 22.41 -18.28
C ASP A 57 -14.34 21.39 -17.15
N SER A 58 -13.24 21.27 -16.40
CA SER A 58 -13.14 20.36 -15.27
C SER A 58 -14.17 20.74 -14.19
N ARG A 59 -14.91 19.73 -13.72
CA ARG A 59 -15.85 19.85 -12.59
C ARG A 59 -15.31 19.13 -11.34
N SER A 60 -13.99 18.98 -11.23
CA SER A 60 -13.38 18.28 -10.10
C SER A 60 -13.60 19.03 -8.79
N THR A 61 -14.14 18.34 -7.79
CA THR A 61 -14.29 18.85 -6.41
C THR A 61 -13.08 18.51 -5.52
N GLY A 62 -12.11 17.77 -6.06
CA GLY A 62 -10.98 17.19 -5.33
C GLY A 62 -11.34 16.03 -4.39
N GLU A 63 -12.61 15.62 -4.32
CA GLU A 63 -13.06 14.57 -3.40
C GLU A 63 -12.42 13.21 -3.69
N LEU A 64 -12.27 12.86 -4.97
CA LEU A 64 -11.66 11.60 -5.39
C LEU A 64 -10.20 11.46 -4.91
N GLU A 65 -9.45 12.56 -4.93
CA GLU A 65 -8.07 12.56 -4.43
C GLU A 65 -8.02 12.49 -2.89
N ARG A 66 -8.96 13.17 -2.22
CA ARG A 66 -9.08 13.13 -0.76
C ARG A 66 -9.52 11.77 -0.23
N SER A 67 -10.32 11.02 -0.98
CA SER A 67 -10.77 9.69 -0.58
C SER A 67 -9.72 8.59 -0.79
N LEU A 68 -8.66 8.85 -1.55
CA LEU A 68 -7.58 7.89 -1.77
C LEU A 68 -6.74 7.68 -0.50
N GLY A 69 -6.69 6.44 -0.01
CA GLY A 69 -5.98 6.07 1.22
C GLY A 69 -5.53 4.61 1.28
N LEU A 70 -4.96 4.24 2.43
CA LEU A 70 -4.57 2.88 2.77
C LEU A 70 -5.57 2.29 3.78
N THR A 71 -5.84 1.00 3.64
CA THR A 71 -6.52 0.24 4.71
C THR A 71 -5.52 -0.11 5.82
N PRO A 72 -5.97 -0.40 7.04
CA PRO A 72 -5.11 -1.05 8.02
C PRO A 72 -4.60 -2.41 7.50
N PRO A 73 -3.42 -2.87 7.92
CA PRO A 73 -2.95 -4.23 7.65
C PRO A 73 -3.89 -5.27 8.24
N LEU A 74 -4.30 -6.25 7.44
CA LEU A 74 -5.18 -7.34 7.85
C LEU A 74 -4.62 -8.68 7.37
N VAL A 75 -4.81 -9.71 8.19
CA VAL A 75 -4.46 -11.09 7.84
C VAL A 75 -5.62 -11.72 7.07
N ASP A 76 -5.34 -12.32 5.91
CA ASP A 76 -6.34 -13.05 5.14
C ASP A 76 -6.53 -14.49 5.66
N ARG A 77 -7.42 -15.24 4.98
CA ARG A 77 -7.74 -16.63 5.38
C ARG A 77 -6.56 -17.59 5.21
N ASP A 78 -5.56 -17.21 4.40
CA ASP A 78 -4.37 -18.00 4.13
C ASP A 78 -3.21 -17.63 5.07
N GLY A 79 -3.44 -16.68 5.99
CA GLY A 79 -2.43 -16.21 6.95
C GLY A 79 -1.51 -15.11 6.39
N ASN A 80 -1.80 -14.55 5.22
CA ASN A 80 -0.98 -13.49 4.65
C ASN A 80 -1.40 -12.12 5.16
N HIS A 81 -0.42 -11.31 5.53
CA HIS A 81 -0.64 -9.91 5.88
C HIS A 81 -0.82 -9.08 4.60
N ASN A 82 -1.91 -8.34 4.51
CA ASN A 82 -2.27 -7.54 3.35
C ASN A 82 -2.62 -6.10 3.74
N ILE A 83 -2.21 -5.15 2.88
CA ILE A 83 -2.63 -3.76 2.92
C ILE A 83 -3.18 -3.36 1.55
N LYS A 84 -4.23 -2.53 1.50
CA LYS A 84 -4.87 -2.12 0.24
C LYS A 84 -4.77 -0.62 0.06
N VAL A 85 -4.43 -0.20 -1.17
CA VAL A 85 -4.63 1.18 -1.64
C VAL A 85 -6.02 1.25 -2.28
N GLY A 86 -6.83 2.19 -1.86
CA GLY A 86 -8.20 2.30 -2.36
C GLY A 86 -8.83 3.65 -2.06
N PHE A 87 -10.12 3.77 -2.37
CA PHE A 87 -10.89 4.98 -2.16
C PHE A 87 -11.92 4.76 -1.06
N ALA A 88 -12.02 5.72 -0.14
CA ALA A 88 -13.06 5.76 0.87
C ALA A 88 -14.44 6.00 0.22
N GLU A 89 -15.46 5.37 0.78
CA GLU A 89 -16.87 5.45 0.39
C GLU A 89 -17.71 5.68 1.66
N PRO A 90 -18.93 6.25 1.57
CA PRO A 90 -19.61 6.71 0.35
C PRO A 90 -19.13 8.09 -0.13
N ARG A 91 -19.38 8.39 -1.41
CA ARG A 91 -19.18 9.74 -1.97
C ARG A 91 -20.30 10.70 -1.56
N SER A 92 -19.96 11.97 -1.39
CA SER A 92 -20.88 13.02 -0.92
C SER A 92 -22.09 13.28 -1.83
N ASP A 93 -21.99 12.95 -3.12
CA ASP A 93 -23.07 13.15 -4.10
C ASP A 93 -23.91 11.88 -4.36
N GLY A 94 -23.70 10.81 -3.58
CA GLY A 94 -24.38 9.53 -3.78
C GLY A 94 -23.78 8.64 -4.89
N GLY A 95 -22.70 9.09 -5.55
CA GLY A 95 -21.91 8.26 -6.46
C GLY A 95 -20.90 7.36 -5.75
N SER A 96 -19.99 6.75 -6.53
CA SER A 96 -18.87 5.96 -6.02
C SER A 96 -17.53 6.50 -6.51
N ASN A 97 -16.60 6.71 -5.59
CA ASN A 97 -15.21 7.05 -5.89
C ASN A 97 -14.51 5.95 -6.68
N ALA A 98 -14.75 4.68 -6.34
CA ALA A 98 -14.20 3.54 -7.08
C ALA A 98 -14.70 3.51 -8.55
N MET A 99 -15.97 3.84 -8.77
CA MET A 99 -16.51 3.96 -10.13
C MET A 99 -15.81 5.09 -10.92
N LEU A 100 -15.64 6.27 -10.31
CA LEU A 100 -14.96 7.40 -10.96
C LEU A 100 -13.49 7.07 -11.29
N ALA A 101 -12.78 6.43 -10.36
CA ALA A 101 -11.42 5.95 -10.57
C ALA A 101 -11.33 4.98 -11.76
N ASN A 102 -12.26 4.03 -11.86
CA ASN A 102 -12.31 3.08 -12.98
C ASN A 102 -12.57 3.77 -14.33
N ILE A 103 -13.46 4.77 -14.36
CA ILE A 103 -13.72 5.56 -15.58
C ILE A 103 -12.46 6.32 -16.01
N ILE A 104 -11.66 6.82 -15.08
CA ILE A 104 -10.39 7.49 -15.40
C ILE A 104 -9.36 6.47 -15.89
N GLU A 105 -9.17 5.36 -15.18
CA GLU A 105 -8.15 4.35 -15.51
C GLU A 105 -8.40 3.72 -16.89
N TYR A 106 -9.64 3.35 -17.19
CA TYR A 106 -9.99 2.56 -18.39
C TYR A 106 -10.73 3.35 -19.47
N GLY A 107 -11.16 4.58 -19.17
CA GLY A 107 -11.97 5.39 -20.07
C GLY A 107 -13.42 4.94 -20.15
N LYS A 108 -14.20 5.68 -20.94
CA LYS A 108 -15.58 5.35 -21.33
C LYS A 108 -15.88 5.96 -22.70
N ASN A 109 -17.08 5.73 -23.24
CA ASN A 109 -17.48 6.39 -24.49
C ASN A 109 -17.34 7.93 -24.37
N GLY A 110 -16.59 8.54 -25.29
CA GLY A 110 -16.32 9.99 -25.30
C GLY A 110 -15.25 10.48 -24.31
N GLN A 111 -14.59 9.58 -23.56
CA GLN A 111 -13.49 9.92 -22.65
C GLN A 111 -12.37 8.87 -22.76
N PRO A 112 -11.19 9.20 -23.31
CA PRO A 112 -10.08 8.26 -23.40
C PRO A 112 -9.56 7.87 -22.01
N ALA A 113 -8.99 6.67 -21.93
CA ALA A 113 -8.35 6.14 -20.73
C ALA A 113 -7.14 6.99 -20.31
N LYS A 114 -6.99 7.20 -19.00
CA LYS A 114 -5.85 7.88 -18.37
C LYS A 114 -5.32 7.02 -17.23
N PRO A 115 -4.53 5.98 -17.56
CA PRO A 115 -4.02 5.06 -16.57
C PRO A 115 -3.17 5.79 -15.53
N PHE A 116 -3.50 5.62 -14.25
CA PHE A 116 -2.77 6.18 -13.12
C PHE A 116 -2.38 5.09 -12.11
N LEU A 117 -3.16 4.01 -12.00
CA LEU A 117 -2.89 2.87 -11.11
C LEU A 117 -1.82 1.95 -11.69
N LYS A 118 -1.99 1.47 -12.93
CA LYS A 118 -1.03 0.53 -13.54
C LYS A 118 0.39 1.13 -13.67
N PRO A 119 0.56 2.40 -14.09
CA PRO A 119 1.88 3.04 -14.09
C PRO A 119 2.44 3.24 -12.68
N ALA A 120 1.59 3.56 -11.69
CA ALA A 120 2.02 3.67 -10.30
C ALA A 120 2.55 2.35 -9.77
N GLN A 121 1.81 1.25 -9.95
CA GLN A 121 2.21 -0.09 -9.51
C GLN A 121 3.57 -0.53 -10.07
N THR A 122 3.79 -0.28 -11.36
CA THR A 122 5.03 -0.71 -12.02
C THR A 122 6.22 0.15 -11.59
N SER A 123 6.04 1.47 -11.54
CA SER A 123 7.12 2.40 -11.19
C SER A 123 7.49 2.40 -9.70
N SER A 124 6.53 2.12 -8.81
CA SER A 124 6.77 2.08 -7.37
C SER A 124 7.35 0.77 -6.86
N ARG A 125 7.33 -0.32 -7.65
CA ARG A 125 7.70 -1.67 -7.19
C ARG A 125 9.05 -1.72 -6.47
N LYS A 126 10.12 -1.18 -7.08
CA LYS A 126 11.46 -1.19 -6.48
C LYS A 126 11.51 -0.36 -5.20
N ALA A 127 10.97 0.86 -5.23
CA ALA A 127 10.96 1.76 -4.08
C ALA A 127 10.14 1.19 -2.91
N CYS A 128 9.00 0.54 -3.21
CA CYS A 128 8.17 -0.16 -2.25
C CYS A 128 8.96 -1.30 -1.57
N THR A 129 9.59 -2.19 -2.35
CA THR A 129 10.43 -3.26 -1.79
C THR A 129 11.58 -2.73 -0.94
N SER A 130 12.28 -1.68 -1.40
CA SER A 130 13.36 -1.07 -0.63
C SER A 130 12.87 -0.44 0.68
N ALA A 131 11.72 0.24 0.67
CA ALA A 131 11.13 0.81 1.88
C ALA A 131 10.72 -0.29 2.87
N MET A 132 10.15 -1.39 2.38
CA MET A 132 9.78 -2.55 3.20
C MET A 132 10.99 -3.23 3.85
N ILE A 133 12.06 -3.47 3.07
CA ILE A 133 13.30 -4.08 3.57
C ILE A 133 13.92 -3.20 4.66
N ARG A 134 14.09 -1.91 4.37
CA ARG A 134 14.63 -0.96 5.34
C ARG A 134 13.79 -0.92 6.61
N LYS A 135 12.46 -0.92 6.48
CA LYS A 135 11.58 -0.90 7.64
C LYS A 135 11.70 -2.19 8.47
N LEU A 136 11.87 -3.34 7.82
CA LEU A 136 12.08 -4.61 8.50
C LEU A 136 13.39 -4.60 9.29
N GLU A 137 14.49 -4.16 8.68
CA GLU A 137 15.80 -4.04 9.34
C GLU A 137 15.72 -3.12 10.57
N GLU A 138 15.10 -1.94 10.42
CA GLU A 138 14.89 -0.99 11.52
C GLU A 138 14.07 -1.58 12.68
N GLU A 139 13.05 -2.41 12.40
CA GLU A 139 12.23 -3.04 13.45
C GLU A 139 12.97 -4.20 14.13
N VAL A 140 13.80 -4.94 13.40
CA VAL A 140 14.63 -6.02 13.97
C VAL A 140 15.75 -5.47 14.85
N GLU A 141 16.39 -4.36 14.47
CA GLU A 141 17.44 -3.72 15.27
C GLU A 141 16.94 -3.16 16.61
N LYS A 142 15.63 -2.90 16.74
CA LYS A 142 15.01 -2.41 17.98
C LYS A 142 14.70 -3.52 19.00
N LEU A 143 14.87 -4.79 18.63
CA LEU A 143 14.60 -5.96 19.48
C LEU A 143 15.84 -6.40 20.26
#